data_AF-A0AAI9R8F5-F1
#
_entry.id   AF-A0AAI9R8F5-F1
#
_cell.length_a   1.000
_cell.length_b   1.000
_cell.length_c   1.000
_cell.angle_alpha   90.00
_cell.angle_beta   90.00
_cell.angle_gamma   90.00
#
_symmetry.space_group_name_H-M   'P 1'
#
loop_
_entity.id
_entity.type
_entity.pdbx_description
1 polymer ?
#
loop_
_entity_poly.entity_id
_entity_poly.type
_entity_poly.pdbx_seq_one_letter_code
_entity_poly.pdbx_strand_id
1 'polypeptide(L)'
;MDEGVTAPIAGAASSSELLRLTDVKLSWKFADRDKRLALLDIFLEDFIFHLAIMKRQWRIGELTCLGLAFSGMVLGAWDLGIGELAGGGDYNRVGLSGFQNLSDLSLMLALLSIIAWVGVFVTLWTRYPIMRENLVYLWIAMIAVQLGSISSHSKSPDFPWGSTSMDWVMLGISNLILFFLAIVVVHRAVIETRDIHVEERHSHPDPRVVQKAWRDHSLRAWSLSLGMWMIMVNLMSWSGSHAIAQRPPIVDHSGMLVAMFVITGFLSVAFLTHVLWYPQFMLGGAEDRIQSVRAREVAGEAPEPVARAEQGKCPICSGPTPAARHESGRIEVPCSEECSGLGKPGTTCPECDTVLPIRIECPSCSSNTTIVSHFSRPEAW
;
A
#
# COMPACT_ATOMS: atom_id res chain seq x y z
N MET A 1 -55.99 19.49 -22.96
CA MET A 1 -56.42 19.69 -21.57
C MET A 1 -56.30 18.35 -20.87
N ASP A 2 -55.11 17.74 -20.93
CA ASP A 2 -53.89 18.05 -20.15
C ASP A 2 -53.98 17.28 -18.83
N GLU A 3 -53.45 16.06 -18.80
CA GLU A 3 -52.04 15.72 -18.51
C GLU A 3 -51.62 16.07 -17.07
N GLY A 4 -51.24 15.02 -16.34
CA GLY A 4 -50.71 15.09 -14.99
C GLY A 4 -50.21 13.72 -14.54
N VAL A 5 -49.39 13.09 -15.39
CA VAL A 5 -48.68 11.84 -15.08
C VAL A 5 -47.58 12.16 -14.07
N THR A 6 -47.74 11.71 -12.83
CA THR A 6 -46.65 11.71 -11.85
C THR A 6 -45.75 10.50 -12.11
N ALA A 7 -44.64 10.75 -12.78
CA ALA A 7 -43.54 9.79 -12.95
C ALA A 7 -42.96 9.37 -11.58
N PRO A 8 -42.56 8.10 -11.40
CA PRO A 8 -41.78 7.70 -10.24
C PRO A 8 -40.38 8.29 -10.37
N ILE A 9 -39.94 8.98 -9.32
CA ILE A 9 -38.60 9.56 -9.21
C ILE A 9 -37.57 8.43 -9.35
N ALA A 10 -36.81 8.51 -10.45
CA ALA A 10 -35.68 7.66 -10.74
C ALA A 10 -34.60 7.79 -9.66
N GLY A 11 -34.05 6.63 -9.27
CA GLY A 11 -32.64 6.45 -8.95
C GLY A 11 -32.08 7.33 -7.84
N ALA A 12 -32.18 6.86 -6.60
CA ALA A 12 -31.14 7.11 -5.60
C ALA A 12 -29.85 6.38 -6.02
N ALA A 13 -29.17 6.91 -7.05
CA ALA A 13 -27.77 6.62 -7.31
C ALA A 13 -26.94 7.38 -6.26
N SER A 14 -26.79 6.78 -5.07
CA SER A 14 -25.88 7.29 -4.04
C SER A 14 -24.83 6.25 -3.63
N SER A 15 -24.36 5.45 -4.58
CA SER A 15 -22.97 5.00 -4.52
C SER A 15 -22.14 6.16 -5.04
N SER A 16 -21.62 7.00 -4.15
CA SER A 16 -20.67 8.07 -4.50
C SER A 16 -19.63 7.50 -5.47
N GLU A 17 -19.50 8.07 -6.67
CA GLU A 17 -18.46 7.70 -7.64
C GLU A 17 -17.13 7.53 -6.90
N LEU A 18 -16.68 6.28 -6.79
CA LEU A 18 -15.35 5.94 -6.30
C LEU A 18 -14.38 6.67 -7.23
N LEU A 19 -13.74 7.73 -6.70
CA LEU A 19 -12.71 8.47 -7.41
C LEU A 19 -11.71 7.45 -7.97
N ARG A 20 -11.53 7.43 -9.30
CA ARG A 20 -10.52 6.58 -9.96
C ARG A 20 -9.27 7.38 -10.24
N LEU A 21 -8.12 6.71 -10.24
CA LEU A 21 -6.86 7.39 -10.52
C LEU A 21 -6.84 7.92 -11.95
N THR A 22 -7.42 7.20 -12.91
CA THR A 22 -7.52 7.68 -14.29
C THR A 22 -8.31 8.96 -14.49
N ASP A 23 -9.15 9.32 -13.53
CA ASP A 23 -10.05 10.48 -13.66
C ASP A 23 -9.44 11.74 -13.02
N VAL A 24 -8.26 11.62 -12.39
CA VAL A 24 -7.52 12.75 -11.81
C VAL A 24 -6.95 13.63 -12.90
N LYS A 25 -7.37 14.90 -12.92
CA LYS A 25 -6.84 15.92 -13.82
C LYS A 25 -5.99 16.92 -13.05
N LEU A 26 -4.74 17.08 -13.46
CA LEU A 26 -3.86 18.12 -12.94
C LEU A 26 -4.27 19.50 -13.47
N SER A 27 -4.27 20.51 -12.61
CA SER A 27 -4.47 21.91 -13.00
C SER A 27 -3.28 22.50 -13.76
N TRP A 28 -2.10 21.91 -13.60
CA TRP A 28 -0.86 22.31 -14.26
C TRP A 28 0.04 21.09 -14.46
N LYS A 29 0.78 21.05 -15.58
CA LYS A 29 1.72 19.97 -15.91
C LYS A 29 3.14 20.51 -16.03
N PHE A 30 4.07 19.86 -15.36
CA PHE A 30 5.50 20.13 -15.49
C PHE A 30 6.02 19.79 -16.89
N ALA A 31 5.40 18.83 -17.59
CA ALA A 31 5.69 18.49 -18.97
C ALA A 31 5.51 19.66 -19.96
N ASP A 32 4.65 20.63 -19.63
CA ASP A 32 4.44 21.83 -20.44
C ASP A 32 5.68 22.74 -20.43
N ARG A 33 6.51 22.64 -19.38
CA ARG A 33 7.77 23.39 -19.24
C ARG A 33 8.97 22.60 -19.78
N ASP A 34 9.07 21.31 -19.44
CA ASP A 34 10.10 20.41 -19.97
C ASP A 34 9.57 18.97 -20.02
N LYS A 35 9.66 18.33 -21.20
CA LYS A 35 9.25 16.94 -21.41
C LYS A 35 9.92 15.95 -20.45
N ARG A 36 11.12 16.25 -19.95
CA ARG A 36 11.83 15.41 -18.96
C ARG A 36 11.11 15.37 -17.60
N LEU A 37 10.32 16.39 -17.28
CA LEU A 37 9.57 16.48 -16.03
C LEU A 37 8.22 15.76 -16.08
N ALA A 38 7.86 15.14 -17.20
CA ALA A 38 6.63 14.35 -17.31
C ALA A 38 6.53 13.20 -16.28
N LEU A 39 7.67 12.71 -15.77
CA LEU A 39 7.68 11.75 -14.66
C LEU A 39 7.11 12.35 -13.37
N LEU A 40 7.36 13.63 -13.09
CA LEU A 40 6.84 14.31 -11.90
C LEU A 40 5.33 14.48 -11.98
N ASP A 41 4.79 14.72 -13.17
CA ASP A 41 3.34 14.81 -13.39
C ASP A 41 2.64 13.49 -13.01
N ILE A 42 3.22 12.36 -13.41
CA ILE A 42 2.70 11.03 -13.07
C ILE A 42 2.66 10.81 -11.55
N PHE A 43 3.74 11.16 -10.85
CA PHE A 43 3.77 11.04 -9.38
C PHE A 43 2.84 12.05 -8.71
N LEU A 44 2.66 13.23 -9.28
CA LEU A 44 1.76 14.24 -8.75
C LEU A 44 0.29 13.80 -8.87
N GLU A 45 -0.09 13.20 -10.00
CA GLU A 45 -1.42 12.57 -10.19
C GLU A 45 -1.68 11.52 -9.10
N ASP A 46 -0.75 10.57 -8.95
CA ASP A 46 -0.85 9.50 -7.95
C ASP A 46 -0.88 10.09 -6.53
N PHE A 47 -0.10 11.13 -6.23
CA PHE A 47 -0.09 11.77 -4.91
C PHE A 47 -1.40 12.51 -4.59
N ILE A 48 -1.94 13.28 -5.54
CA ILE A 48 -3.22 13.98 -5.39
C ILE A 48 -4.34 12.97 -5.17
N PHE A 49 -4.32 11.86 -5.91
CA PHE A 49 -5.26 10.76 -5.72
C PHE A 49 -5.20 10.18 -4.31
N HIS A 50 -4.01 9.79 -3.84
CA HIS A 50 -3.81 9.24 -2.51
C HIS A 50 -4.30 10.20 -1.43
N LEU A 51 -3.97 11.50 -1.53
CA LEU A 51 -4.44 12.52 -0.60
C LEU A 51 -5.97 12.72 -0.64
N ALA A 52 -6.56 12.73 -1.83
CA ALA A 52 -8.00 12.91 -1.99
C ALA A 52 -8.78 11.74 -1.37
N ILE A 53 -8.35 10.50 -1.60
CA ILE A 53 -8.97 9.33 -1.00
C ILE A 53 -8.70 9.27 0.50
N MET A 54 -7.47 9.55 0.94
CA MET A 54 -7.13 9.62 2.35
C MET A 54 -8.05 10.57 3.11
N LYS A 55 -8.27 11.78 2.60
CA LYS A 55 -9.20 12.75 3.22
C LYS A 55 -10.65 12.26 3.28
N ARG A 56 -11.07 11.42 2.34
CA ARG A 56 -12.45 10.89 2.29
C ARG A 56 -12.63 9.64 3.15
N GLN A 57 -11.59 8.81 3.27
CA GLN A 57 -11.68 7.47 3.85
C GLN A 57 -11.05 7.35 5.23
N TRP A 58 -10.07 8.18 5.59
CA TRP A 58 -9.52 8.17 6.95
C TRP A 58 -10.59 8.64 7.92
N ARG A 59 -10.92 7.76 8.86
CA ARG A 59 -11.93 8.02 9.88
C ARG A 59 -11.23 8.39 11.18
N ILE A 60 -12.03 8.54 12.22
CA ILE A 60 -11.53 8.81 13.58
C ILE A 60 -10.54 7.73 14.05
N GLY A 61 -10.60 6.54 13.46
CA GLY A 61 -9.72 5.43 13.76
C GLY A 61 -8.25 5.69 13.47
N GLU A 62 -7.95 6.13 12.24
CA GLU A 62 -6.61 6.52 11.81
C GLU A 62 -6.09 7.69 12.66
N LEU A 63 -6.93 8.68 12.91
CA LEU A 63 -6.59 9.82 13.76
C LEU A 63 -6.29 9.42 15.20
N THR A 64 -7.04 8.46 15.76
CA THR A 64 -6.79 7.92 17.11
C THR A 64 -5.45 7.21 17.16
N CYS A 65 -5.10 6.44 16.11
CA CYS A 65 -3.80 5.78 16.02
C CYS A 65 -2.65 6.80 16.01
N LEU A 66 -2.78 7.86 15.22
CA LEU A 66 -1.79 8.94 15.15
C LEU A 66 -1.70 9.71 16.48
N GLY A 67 -2.83 9.98 17.12
CA GLY A 67 -2.89 10.62 18.43
C GLY A 67 -2.22 9.79 19.53
N LEU A 68 -2.45 8.47 19.55
CA LEU A 68 -1.79 7.54 20.45
C LEU A 68 -0.29 7.49 20.21
N ALA A 69 0.15 7.44 18.94
CA ALA A 69 1.57 7.46 18.61
C ALA A 69 2.25 8.76 19.04
N PHE A 70 1.63 9.91 18.75
CA PHE A 70 2.13 11.21 19.19
C PHE A 70 2.24 11.28 20.71
N SER A 71 1.20 10.83 21.42
CA SER A 71 1.19 10.78 22.89
C SER A 71 2.30 9.87 23.40
N GLY A 72 2.48 8.67 22.83
CA GLY A 72 3.53 7.74 23.21
C GLY A 72 4.93 8.33 23.04
N MET A 73 5.18 9.07 21.95
CA MET A 73 6.44 9.76 21.72
C MET A 73 6.71 10.85 22.77
N VAL A 74 5.73 11.74 22.98
CA VAL A 74 5.88 12.86 23.92
C VAL A 74 6.06 12.36 25.35
N LEU A 75 5.23 11.41 25.79
CA LEU A 75 5.31 10.85 27.14
C LEU A 75 6.62 10.07 27.38
N GLY A 76 7.17 9.45 26.34
CA GLY A 76 8.40 8.66 26.46
C GLY A 76 9.70 9.45 26.34
N ALA A 77 9.69 10.58 25.63
CA ALA A 77 10.90 11.31 25.27
C ALA A 77 10.97 12.75 25.80
N TRP A 78 9.84 13.35 26.21
CA TRP A 78 9.82 14.72 26.71
C TRP A 78 9.96 14.74 28.23
N ASP A 79 10.93 15.51 28.73
CA ASP A 79 11.26 15.56 30.16
C ASP A 79 10.19 16.28 31.02
N LEU A 80 9.28 17.04 30.38
CA LEU A 80 8.14 17.76 30.99
C LEU A 80 8.48 18.59 32.24
N GLY A 81 9.73 19.03 32.37
CA GLY A 81 10.23 19.81 33.51
C GLY A 81 10.58 18.98 34.74
N ILE A 82 10.65 17.65 34.63
CA ILE A 82 11.02 16.73 35.71
C ILE A 82 12.53 16.73 35.95
N GLY A 83 13.34 16.93 34.89
CA GLY A 83 14.80 16.95 34.97
C GLY A 83 15.45 15.57 34.91
N GLU A 84 14.69 14.49 34.77
CA GLU A 84 15.21 13.12 34.78
C GLU A 84 15.95 12.80 33.48
N LEU A 85 15.34 13.11 32.34
CA LEU A 85 15.95 12.91 31.02
C LEU A 85 16.97 14.00 30.72
N ALA A 86 16.67 15.26 31.09
CA ALA A 86 17.59 16.38 30.85
C ALA A 86 18.85 16.31 31.74
N GLY A 87 18.71 15.78 32.97
CA GLY A 87 19.81 15.56 33.90
C GLY A 87 20.63 14.28 33.63
N GLY A 88 20.16 13.42 32.73
CA GLY A 88 20.81 12.15 32.36
C GLY A 88 20.58 10.99 33.33
N GLY A 89 19.83 11.23 34.42
CA GLY A 89 19.54 10.23 35.45
C GLY A 89 20.77 9.61 36.12
N ASP A 90 20.55 8.52 36.86
CA ASP A 90 21.64 7.70 37.42
C ASP A 90 22.13 6.67 36.39
N TYR A 91 23.14 7.06 35.61
CA TYR A 91 23.76 6.22 34.58
C TYR A 91 24.41 4.93 35.11
N ASN A 92 24.60 4.79 36.43
CA ASN A 92 25.14 3.55 37.02
C ASN A 92 24.06 2.47 37.13
N ARG A 93 22.78 2.80 36.91
CA ARG A 93 21.65 1.86 37.00
C ARG A 93 21.04 1.66 35.63
N VAL A 94 21.00 0.40 35.19
CA VAL A 94 20.44 0.02 33.89
C VAL A 94 19.36 -1.04 34.02
N GLY A 95 18.53 -1.17 32.99
CA GLY A 95 17.46 -2.18 32.93
C GLY A 95 16.41 -1.99 34.02
N LEU A 96 15.95 -3.10 34.61
CA LEU A 96 14.88 -3.08 35.62
C LEU A 96 15.26 -2.30 36.88
N SER A 97 16.55 -2.33 37.26
CA SER A 97 17.07 -1.58 38.39
C SER A 97 17.04 -0.07 38.14
N GLY A 98 17.37 0.38 36.92
CA GLY A 98 17.19 1.78 36.54
C GLY A 98 15.72 2.19 36.58
N PHE A 99 14.85 1.37 36.00
CA PHE A 99 13.41 1.66 35.92
C PHE A 99 12.74 1.79 37.30
N GLN A 100 13.11 0.96 38.27
CA GLN A 100 12.56 1.00 39.64
C GLN A 100 13.00 2.22 40.47
N ASN A 101 14.03 2.94 40.02
CA ASN A 101 14.62 4.07 40.73
C ASN A 101 14.39 5.41 40.02
N LEU A 102 13.57 5.42 38.97
CA LEU A 102 13.09 6.65 38.38
C LEU A 102 12.21 7.41 39.36
N SER A 103 12.11 8.73 39.21
CA SER A 103 11.07 9.50 39.88
C SER A 103 9.68 8.94 39.56
N ASP A 104 8.75 8.97 40.53
CA ASP A 104 7.40 8.41 40.36
C ASP A 104 6.70 8.93 39.10
N LEU A 105 6.87 10.22 38.78
CA LEU A 105 6.27 10.82 37.61
C LEU A 105 6.94 10.34 36.30
N SER A 106 8.28 10.27 36.25
CA SER A 106 8.99 9.72 35.09
C SER A 106 8.63 8.25 34.84
N LEU A 107 8.47 7.47 35.92
CA LEU A 107 8.01 6.09 35.86
C LEU A 107 6.59 6.00 35.26
N MET A 108 5.65 6.82 35.73
CA MET A 108 4.28 6.87 35.19
C MET A 108 4.27 7.23 33.70
N LEU A 109 5.04 8.24 33.29
CA LEU A 109 5.12 8.68 31.89
C LEU A 109 5.70 7.59 30.98
N ALA A 110 6.76 6.92 31.42
CA ALA A 110 7.36 5.80 30.69
C ALA A 110 6.36 4.62 30.53
N LEU A 111 5.62 4.27 31.58
CA LEU A 111 4.59 3.23 31.51
C LEU A 111 3.46 3.62 30.56
N LEU A 112 2.98 4.86 30.61
CA LEU A 112 1.95 5.36 29.70
C LEU A 112 2.43 5.38 28.24
N SER A 113 3.70 5.69 28.00
CA SER A 113 4.31 5.60 26.67
C SER A 113 4.30 4.16 26.14
N ILE A 114 4.68 3.18 26.97
CA ILE A 114 4.64 1.76 26.60
C ILE A 114 3.20 1.32 26.29
N ILE A 115 2.24 1.69 27.14
CA ILE A 115 0.81 1.39 26.92
C ILE A 115 0.32 2.02 25.61
N ALA A 116 0.71 3.27 25.32
CA ALA A 116 0.36 3.95 24.07
C ALA A 116 0.92 3.20 22.85
N TRP A 117 2.17 2.74 22.89
CA TRP A 117 2.79 1.96 21.82
C TRP A 117 2.12 0.61 21.59
N VAL A 118 1.75 -0.10 22.66
CA VAL A 118 0.92 -1.31 22.56
C VAL A 118 -0.43 -0.98 21.92
N GLY A 119 -1.06 0.12 22.33
CA GLY A 119 -2.30 0.62 21.75
C GLY A 119 -2.19 0.91 20.24
N VAL A 120 -1.10 1.54 19.80
CA VAL A 120 -0.81 1.79 18.37
C VAL A 120 -0.72 0.46 17.62
N PHE A 121 0.08 -0.48 18.11
CA PHE A 121 0.25 -1.78 17.45
C PHE A 121 -1.08 -2.55 17.34
N VAL A 122 -1.84 -2.65 18.44
CA VAL A 122 -3.15 -3.32 18.46
C VAL A 122 -4.15 -2.62 17.53
N THR A 123 -4.11 -1.28 17.47
CA THR A 123 -4.99 -0.51 16.58
C THR A 123 -4.68 -0.80 15.11
N LEU A 124 -3.41 -0.79 14.71
CA LEU A 124 -3.00 -1.11 13.33
C LEU A 124 -3.33 -2.58 12.99
N TRP A 125 -3.07 -3.50 13.92
CA TRP A 125 -3.33 -4.93 13.76
C TRP A 125 -4.80 -5.25 13.53
N THR A 126 -5.68 -4.63 14.32
CA THR A 126 -7.12 -4.87 14.23
C THR A 126 -7.73 -4.24 12.99
N ARG A 127 -7.26 -3.05 12.59
CA ARG A 127 -7.80 -2.30 11.45
C ARG A 127 -7.35 -2.80 10.08
N TYR A 128 -6.15 -3.33 9.96
CA TYR A 128 -5.59 -3.75 8.68
C TYR A 128 -5.35 -5.26 8.65
N PRO A 129 -6.43 -6.09 8.65
CA PRO A 129 -6.33 -7.54 8.77
C PRO A 129 -5.51 -8.19 7.65
N ILE A 130 -5.62 -7.70 6.41
CA ILE A 130 -4.90 -8.26 5.26
C ILE A 130 -3.39 -7.98 5.37
N MET A 131 -3.01 -6.90 6.08
CA MET A 131 -1.61 -6.48 6.27
C MET A 131 -1.00 -6.92 7.60
N ARG A 132 -1.66 -7.78 8.41
CA ARG A 132 -1.15 -8.15 9.75
C ARG A 132 0.24 -8.78 9.73
N GLU A 133 0.47 -9.74 8.84
CA GLU A 133 1.79 -10.39 8.70
C GLU A 133 2.84 -9.35 8.30
N ASN A 134 2.51 -8.50 7.34
CA ASN A 134 3.39 -7.42 6.87
C ASN A 134 3.66 -6.35 7.95
N LEU A 135 2.67 -6.04 8.79
CA LEU A 135 2.82 -5.15 9.94
C LEU A 135 3.90 -5.68 10.90
N VAL A 136 3.93 -6.98 11.20
CA VAL A 136 4.98 -7.58 12.05
C VAL A 136 6.36 -7.34 11.46
N TYR A 137 6.54 -7.61 10.16
CA TYR A 137 7.83 -7.42 9.49
C TYR A 137 8.28 -5.95 9.54
N LEU A 138 7.38 -5.01 9.25
CA LEU A 138 7.71 -3.57 9.33
C LEU A 138 7.99 -3.13 10.77
N TRP A 139 7.29 -3.69 11.77
CA TRP A 139 7.52 -3.37 13.17
C TRP A 139 8.87 -3.89 13.67
N ILE A 140 9.22 -5.14 13.32
CA ILE A 140 10.53 -5.74 13.62
C ILE A 140 11.65 -4.93 12.95
N ALA A 141 11.46 -4.55 11.70
CA ALA A 141 12.41 -3.72 10.96
C ALA A 141 12.65 -2.36 11.65
N MET A 142 11.59 -1.71 12.13
CA MET A 142 11.68 -0.46 12.87
C MET A 142 12.47 -0.63 14.18
N ILE A 143 12.19 -1.69 14.95
CA ILE A 143 12.93 -2.00 16.19
C ILE A 143 14.41 -2.28 15.89
N ALA A 144 14.71 -3.03 14.83
CA ALA A 144 16.08 -3.33 14.45
C ALA A 144 16.89 -2.05 14.20
N VAL A 145 16.33 -1.06 13.49
CA VAL A 145 17.00 0.22 13.19
C VAL A 145 17.20 1.05 14.47
N GLN A 146 16.24 1.05 15.39
CA GLN A 146 16.40 1.72 16.68
C GLN A 146 17.57 1.11 17.47
N LEU A 147 17.62 -0.23 17.57
CA LEU A 147 18.72 -0.93 18.25
C LEU A 147 20.07 -0.70 17.56
N GLY A 148 20.10 -0.71 16.22
CA GLY A 148 21.30 -0.40 15.45
C GLY A 148 21.81 1.01 15.72
N SER A 149 20.90 1.99 15.79
CA SER A 149 21.23 3.39 16.09
C SER A 149 21.75 3.58 17.52
N ILE A 150 21.10 2.95 18.51
CA ILE A 150 21.57 2.95 19.91
C ILE A 150 22.98 2.32 19.99
N SER A 151 23.19 1.20 19.29
CA SER A 151 24.49 0.53 19.26
C SER A 151 25.59 1.44 18.70
N SER A 152 25.31 2.18 17.62
CA SER A 152 26.29 3.11 17.02
C SER A 152 26.65 4.27 17.95
N HIS A 153 25.71 4.73 18.77
CA HIS A 153 25.95 5.81 19.74
C HIS A 153 26.59 5.34 21.05
N SER A 154 26.53 4.04 21.36
CA SER A 154 26.99 3.50 22.65
C SER A 154 28.46 3.81 22.97
N LYS A 155 29.34 3.75 21.97
CA LYS A 155 30.78 4.07 22.08
C LYS A 155 31.16 5.42 21.49
N SER A 156 30.30 5.97 20.64
CA SER A 156 30.52 7.20 19.88
C SER A 156 29.32 8.13 20.04
N PRO A 157 29.22 8.88 21.16
CA PRO A 157 28.06 9.72 21.44
C PRO A 157 27.72 10.75 20.35
N ASP A 158 28.75 11.26 19.66
CA ASP A 158 28.59 12.26 18.60
C ASP A 158 28.39 11.63 17.19
N PHE A 159 28.03 10.34 17.12
CA PHE A 159 27.86 9.60 15.86
C PHE A 159 27.00 10.39 14.84
N PRO A 160 27.45 10.54 13.58
CA PRO A 160 28.55 9.82 12.93
C PRO A 160 29.95 10.41 13.15
N TRP A 161 30.07 11.56 13.82
CA TRP A 161 31.34 12.24 14.00
C TRP A 161 32.21 11.54 15.03
N GLY A 162 33.51 11.44 14.73
CA GLY A 162 34.47 10.74 15.59
C GLY A 162 34.25 9.22 15.68
N SER A 163 33.35 8.65 14.87
CA SER A 163 33.06 7.22 14.88
C SER A 163 34.13 6.39 14.16
N THR A 164 34.27 5.13 14.60
CA THR A 164 35.10 4.12 13.95
C THR A 164 34.25 3.25 13.02
N SER A 165 34.88 2.52 12.10
CA SER A 165 34.17 1.60 11.21
C SER A 165 33.33 0.56 11.96
N MET A 166 33.73 0.18 13.18
CA MET A 166 32.98 -0.77 14.01
C MET A 166 31.64 -0.20 14.50
N ASP A 167 31.53 1.11 14.68
CA ASP A 167 30.30 1.76 15.12
C ASP A 167 29.22 1.74 14.02
N TRP A 168 29.63 1.62 12.75
CA TRP A 168 28.72 1.51 11.60
C TRP A 168 28.16 0.10 11.39
N VAL A 169 28.79 -0.94 11.95
CA VAL A 169 28.45 -2.35 11.65
C VAL A 169 27.01 -2.66 12.03
N MET A 170 26.59 -2.35 13.26
CA MET A 170 25.23 -2.66 13.72
C MET A 170 24.17 -1.80 13.02
N LEU A 171 24.46 -0.52 12.74
CA LEU A 171 23.58 0.32 11.93
C LEU A 171 23.44 -0.23 10.51
N GLY A 172 24.52 -0.70 9.90
CA GLY A 172 24.52 -1.33 8.59
C GLY A 172 23.70 -2.63 8.56
N ILE A 173 23.88 -3.51 9.54
CA ILE A 173 23.09 -4.75 9.67
C ILE A 173 21.61 -4.42 9.88
N SER A 174 21.28 -3.47 10.76
CA SER A 174 19.89 -3.09 11.00
C SER A 174 19.21 -2.50 9.77
N ASN A 175 19.91 -1.70 8.97
CA ASN A 175 19.39 -1.18 7.71
C ASN A 175 19.29 -2.24 6.62
N LEU A 176 20.16 -3.27 6.63
CA LEU A 176 20.01 -4.43 5.76
C LEU A 176 18.74 -5.23 6.12
N ILE A 177 18.46 -5.41 7.41
CA ILE A 177 17.22 -6.04 7.89
C ILE A 177 16.01 -5.20 7.47
N LEU A 178 16.06 -3.86 7.66
CA LEU A 178 15.01 -2.94 7.21
C LEU A 178 14.75 -3.08 5.71
N PHE A 179 15.81 -3.04 4.90
CA PHE A 179 15.71 -3.18 3.45
C PHE A 179 15.12 -4.54 3.06
N PHE A 180 15.59 -5.62 3.66
CA PHE A 180 15.10 -6.97 3.36
C PHE A 180 13.61 -7.12 3.72
N LEU A 181 13.21 -6.75 4.93
CA LEU A 181 11.81 -6.87 5.37
C LEU A 181 10.88 -5.90 4.63
N ALA A 182 11.27 -4.65 4.44
CA ALA A 182 10.43 -3.67 3.77
C ALA A 182 10.33 -3.92 2.26
N ILE A 183 11.46 -4.15 1.57
CA ILE A 183 11.49 -4.23 0.11
C ILE A 183 11.37 -5.66 -0.39
N VAL A 184 12.19 -6.58 0.11
CA VAL A 184 12.21 -7.95 -0.42
C VAL A 184 10.98 -8.75 0.02
N VAL A 185 10.48 -8.51 1.24
CA VAL A 185 9.30 -9.20 1.77
C VAL A 185 8.03 -8.40 1.49
N VAL A 186 7.85 -7.24 2.12
CA VAL A 186 6.55 -6.53 2.11
C VAL A 186 6.25 -5.88 0.75
N HIS A 187 7.17 -5.10 0.18
CA HIS A 187 6.97 -4.45 -1.12
C HIS A 187 6.65 -5.47 -2.20
N ARG A 188 7.45 -6.53 -2.28
CA ARG A 188 7.22 -7.62 -3.22
C ARG A 188 5.88 -8.31 -3.02
N ALA A 189 5.51 -8.66 -1.78
CA ALA A 189 4.23 -9.33 -1.50
C ALA A 189 3.03 -8.48 -1.92
N VAL A 190 3.07 -7.17 -1.67
CA VAL A 190 2.00 -6.24 -2.06
C VAL A 190 1.90 -6.10 -3.57
N ILE A 191 3.02 -5.96 -4.27
CA ILE A 191 3.06 -5.84 -5.74
C ILE A 191 2.52 -7.11 -6.39
N GLU A 192 3.01 -8.28 -5.98
CA GLU A 192 2.56 -9.57 -6.53
C GLU A 192 1.08 -9.83 -6.24
N THR A 193 0.59 -9.49 -5.02
CA THR A 193 -0.84 -9.63 -4.70
C THR A 193 -1.71 -8.69 -5.54
N ARG A 194 -1.26 -7.44 -5.77
CA ARG A 194 -1.95 -6.49 -6.64
C ARG A 194 -1.99 -6.98 -8.09
N ASP A 195 -0.90 -7.55 -8.58
CA ASP A 195 -0.83 -8.08 -9.95
C ASP A 195 -1.85 -9.21 -10.15
N ILE A 196 -1.90 -10.17 -9.23
CA ILE A 196 -2.89 -11.26 -9.23
C ILE A 196 -4.32 -10.71 -9.13
N HIS A 197 -4.56 -9.76 -8.22
CA HIS A 197 -5.88 -9.13 -8.06
C HIS A 197 -6.38 -8.50 -9.37
N VAL A 198 -5.53 -7.76 -10.08
CA VAL A 198 -5.91 -7.14 -11.35
C VAL A 198 -6.16 -8.21 -12.43
N GLU A 199 -5.35 -9.26 -12.48
CA GLU A 199 -5.51 -10.35 -13.45
C GLU A 199 -6.81 -11.14 -13.21
N GLU A 200 -7.17 -11.44 -11.97
CA GLU A 200 -8.36 -12.23 -11.64
C GLU A 200 -9.64 -11.40 -11.64
N ARG A 201 -9.64 -10.22 -11.01
CA ARG A 201 -10.84 -9.41 -10.76
C ARG A 201 -11.13 -8.37 -11.85
N HIS A 202 -10.13 -8.04 -12.67
CA HIS A 202 -10.26 -7.07 -13.76
C HIS A 202 -9.83 -7.64 -15.11
N SER A 203 -9.89 -8.97 -15.28
CA SER A 203 -9.74 -9.60 -16.60
C SER A 203 -10.84 -9.09 -17.54
N HIS A 204 -10.42 -8.66 -18.74
CA HIS A 204 -11.33 -8.19 -19.76
C HIS A 204 -10.74 -8.49 -21.15
N PRO A 205 -11.57 -8.91 -22.14
CA PRO A 205 -11.09 -9.19 -23.50
C PRO A 205 -10.46 -7.98 -24.21
N ASP A 206 -10.93 -6.77 -23.89
CA ASP A 206 -10.30 -5.53 -24.36
C ASP A 206 -9.07 -5.17 -23.49
N PRO A 207 -7.84 -5.17 -24.06
CA PRO A 207 -6.62 -4.83 -23.35
C PRO A 207 -6.62 -3.39 -22.79
N ARG A 208 -7.41 -2.47 -23.34
CA ARG A 208 -7.48 -1.08 -22.87
C ARG A 208 -8.15 -0.97 -21.51
N VAL A 209 -9.20 -1.76 -21.28
CA VAL A 209 -9.91 -1.82 -19.99
C VAL A 209 -9.00 -2.40 -18.91
N VAL A 210 -8.25 -3.45 -19.26
CA VAL A 210 -7.23 -4.03 -18.36
C VAL A 210 -6.15 -3.01 -18.03
N GLN A 211 -5.59 -2.31 -19.02
CA GLN A 211 -4.61 -1.24 -18.78
C GLN A 211 -5.15 -0.11 -17.88
N LYS A 212 -6.43 0.24 -18.03
CA LYS A 212 -7.10 1.20 -17.14
C LYS A 212 -7.13 0.69 -15.70
N ALA A 213 -7.49 -0.57 -15.49
CA ALA A 213 -7.50 -1.20 -14.17
C ALA A 213 -6.09 -1.25 -13.53
N TRP A 214 -5.05 -1.54 -14.33
CA TRP A 214 -3.65 -1.46 -13.89
C TRP A 214 -3.23 -0.06 -13.45
N ARG A 215 -3.70 0.98 -14.15
CA ARG A 215 -3.46 2.37 -13.73
C ARG A 215 -4.22 2.67 -12.44
N ASP A 216 -5.48 2.29 -12.34
CA ASP A 216 -6.30 2.51 -11.14
C ASP A 216 -5.72 1.81 -9.88
N HIS A 217 -4.98 0.71 -10.07
CA HIS A 217 -4.24 0.00 -9.02
C HIS A 217 -2.73 0.29 -9.01
N SER A 218 -2.34 1.51 -9.40
CA SER A 218 -0.95 1.96 -9.31
C SER A 218 -0.47 1.95 -7.86
N LEU A 219 0.72 1.37 -7.64
CA LEU A 219 1.43 1.32 -6.36
C LEU A 219 2.65 2.25 -6.32
N ARG A 220 2.76 3.22 -7.24
CA ARG A 220 3.94 4.10 -7.34
C ARG A 220 4.05 5.04 -6.15
N ALA A 221 2.99 5.78 -5.83
CA ALA A 221 2.96 6.65 -4.65
C ALA A 221 3.05 5.86 -3.34
N TRP A 222 2.46 4.66 -3.30
CA TRP A 222 2.63 3.74 -2.16
C TRP A 222 4.09 3.30 -1.98
N SER A 223 4.80 2.95 -3.06
CA SER A 223 6.22 2.58 -3.01
C SER A 223 7.08 3.74 -2.51
N LEU A 224 6.77 4.98 -2.93
CA LEU A 224 7.42 6.18 -2.41
C LEU A 224 7.14 6.38 -0.93
N SER A 225 5.90 6.16 -0.49
CA SER A 225 5.51 6.21 0.92
C SER A 225 6.30 5.22 1.78
N LEU A 226 6.49 3.98 1.30
CA LEU A 226 7.31 2.98 1.98
C LEU A 226 8.78 3.42 2.08
N GLY A 227 9.35 3.97 1.00
CA GLY A 227 10.70 4.54 1.04
C GLY A 227 10.82 5.71 2.02
N MET A 228 9.82 6.59 2.05
CA MET A 228 9.78 7.71 2.99
C MET A 228 9.64 7.25 4.44
N TRP A 229 8.86 6.19 4.69
CA TRP A 229 8.79 5.54 5.99
C TRP A 229 10.17 5.05 6.46
N MET A 230 10.92 4.37 5.60
CA MET A 230 12.29 3.89 5.91
C MET A 230 13.24 5.05 6.29
N ILE A 231 13.13 6.19 5.60
CA ILE A 231 13.91 7.40 5.92
C ILE A 231 13.48 7.96 7.28
N MET A 232 12.18 8.11 7.52
CA MET A 232 11.67 8.62 8.81
C MET A 232 12.07 7.73 9.99
N VAL A 233 12.05 6.40 9.83
CA VAL A 233 12.52 5.46 10.85
C VAL A 233 13.99 5.71 11.20
N ASN A 234 14.85 5.93 10.21
CA ASN A 234 16.27 6.22 10.45
C ASN A 234 16.46 7.58 11.13
N LEU A 235 15.77 8.63 10.69
CA LEU A 235 15.87 9.96 11.31
C LEU A 235 15.38 9.95 12.76
N MET A 236 14.26 9.27 13.02
CA MET A 236 13.72 9.07 14.37
C MET A 236 14.72 8.28 15.23
N SER A 237 15.21 7.14 14.74
CA SER A 237 16.14 6.29 15.50
C SER A 237 17.45 7.02 15.82
N TRP A 238 17.99 7.77 14.85
CA TRP A 238 19.19 8.58 15.03
C TRP A 238 18.98 9.70 16.03
N SER A 239 17.95 10.53 15.86
CA SER A 239 17.69 11.66 16.77
C SER A 239 17.40 11.21 18.20
N GLY A 240 16.64 10.12 18.38
CA GLY A 240 16.39 9.54 19.70
C GLY A 240 17.65 9.01 20.36
N SER A 241 18.47 8.25 19.62
CA SER A 241 19.74 7.71 20.13
C SER A 241 20.72 8.84 20.48
N HIS A 242 20.80 9.86 19.63
CA HIS A 242 21.68 11.01 19.83
C HIS A 242 21.28 11.83 21.06
N ALA A 243 19.97 12.03 21.28
CA ALA A 243 19.45 12.73 22.44
C ALA A 243 19.82 12.07 23.79
N ILE A 244 19.93 10.74 23.82
CA ILE A 244 20.23 9.96 25.05
C ILE A 244 21.69 9.51 25.14
N ALA A 245 22.52 9.75 24.11
CA ALA A 245 23.92 9.31 24.10
C ALA A 245 24.85 10.21 24.93
N GLN A 246 24.39 11.41 25.29
CA GLN A 246 25.16 12.37 26.07
C GLN A 246 25.54 11.78 27.43
N ARG A 247 26.81 11.95 27.81
CA ARG A 247 27.35 11.41 29.06
C ARG A 247 27.55 12.55 30.08
N PRO A 248 27.31 12.31 31.37
CA PRO A 248 27.52 13.33 32.39
C PRO A 248 28.96 13.87 32.44
N PRO A 249 29.15 15.17 32.76
CA PRO A 249 28.09 16.15 33.00
C PRO A 249 27.40 16.58 31.70
N ILE A 250 26.06 16.49 31.67
CA ILE A 250 25.27 16.95 30.52
C ILE A 250 25.23 18.48 30.58
N VAL A 251 25.92 19.11 29.63
CA VAL A 251 26.05 20.57 29.60
C VAL A 251 24.91 21.21 28.81
N ASP A 252 24.36 20.52 27.81
CA ASP A 252 23.28 21.04 26.97
C ASP A 252 22.37 19.91 26.47
N HIS A 253 21.25 19.68 27.17
CA HIS A 253 20.21 18.76 26.73
C HIS A 253 19.47 19.38 25.54
N SER A 254 19.67 18.81 24.35
CA SER A 254 19.12 19.39 23.12
C SER A 254 17.64 19.06 22.93
N GLY A 255 16.77 19.99 23.33
CA GLY A 255 15.33 19.90 23.04
C GLY A 255 15.03 19.85 21.53
N MET A 256 15.95 20.31 20.67
CA MET A 256 15.83 20.18 19.22
C MET A 256 15.91 18.72 18.75
N LEU A 257 16.81 17.91 19.32
CA LEU A 257 16.90 16.48 18.98
C LEU A 257 15.65 15.73 19.43
N VAL A 258 15.15 16.05 20.63
CA VAL A 258 13.89 15.48 21.14
C VAL A 258 12.72 15.88 20.22
N ALA A 259 12.63 17.15 19.81
CA ALA A 259 11.62 17.59 18.86
C ALA A 259 11.74 16.88 17.50
N MET A 260 12.96 16.69 17.00
CA MET A 260 13.20 15.94 15.77
C MET A 260 12.76 14.48 15.90
N PHE A 261 13.06 13.82 17.03
CA PHE A 261 12.58 12.47 17.34
C PHE A 261 11.06 12.39 17.30
N VAL A 262 10.36 13.31 17.99
CA VAL A 262 8.90 13.34 18.03
C VAL A 262 8.30 13.60 16.63
N ILE A 263 8.81 14.58 15.88
CA ILE A 263 8.28 14.94 14.56
C ILE A 263 8.51 13.81 13.55
N THR A 264 9.75 13.33 13.44
CA THR A 264 10.10 12.27 12.48
C THR A 264 9.44 10.94 12.85
N GLY A 265 9.28 10.67 14.14
CA GLY A 265 8.54 9.52 14.63
C GLY A 265 7.05 9.61 14.33
N PHE A 266 6.42 10.77 14.54
CA PHE A 266 5.03 10.99 14.17
C PHE A 266 4.81 10.80 12.66
N LEU A 267 5.68 11.39 11.84
CA LEU A 267 5.65 11.21 10.38
C LEU A 267 5.87 9.74 9.99
N SER A 268 6.77 9.03 10.68
CA SER A 268 6.98 7.60 10.47
C SER A 268 5.68 6.82 10.68
N VAL A 269 4.95 7.04 11.78
CA VAL A 269 3.68 6.34 12.01
C VAL A 269 2.61 6.76 10.99
N ALA A 270 2.60 8.02 10.53
CA ALA A 270 1.70 8.45 9.47
C ALA A 270 1.96 7.72 8.14
N PHE A 271 3.22 7.59 7.74
CA PHE A 271 3.59 6.81 6.55
C PHE A 271 3.32 5.32 6.74
N LEU A 272 3.59 4.75 7.92
CA LEU A 272 3.26 3.36 8.23
C LEU A 272 1.76 3.10 8.10
N THR A 273 0.94 4.00 8.66
CA THR A 273 -0.52 3.92 8.55
C THR A 273 -0.95 3.94 7.09
N HIS A 274 -0.39 4.83 6.27
CA HIS A 274 -0.65 4.86 4.83
C HIS A 274 -0.22 3.57 4.12
N VAL A 275 0.97 3.06 4.44
CA VAL A 275 1.54 1.83 3.85
C VAL A 275 0.65 0.62 4.14
N LEU A 276 0.05 0.54 5.33
CA LEU A 276 -0.87 -0.54 5.70
C LEU A 276 -2.28 -0.33 5.13
N TRP A 277 -2.76 0.90 5.16
CA TRP A 277 -4.12 1.24 4.74
C TRP A 277 -4.33 1.10 3.23
N TYR A 278 -3.38 1.55 2.39
CA TYR A 278 -3.63 1.65 0.94
C TYR A 278 -3.83 0.28 0.26
N PRO A 279 -3.02 -0.76 0.51
CA PRO A 279 -3.28 -2.10 -0.03
C PRO A 279 -4.62 -2.67 0.46
N GLN A 280 -4.97 -2.49 1.73
CA GLN A 280 -6.26 -2.90 2.30
C GLN A 280 -7.44 -2.19 1.61
N PHE A 281 -7.29 -0.89 1.31
CA PHE A 281 -8.29 -0.12 0.59
C PHE A 281 -8.46 -0.62 -0.85
N MET A 282 -7.35 -0.87 -1.57
CA MET A 282 -7.39 -1.31 -2.96
C MET A 282 -7.95 -2.71 -3.15
N LEU A 283 -7.51 -3.67 -2.34
CA LEU A 283 -7.92 -5.08 -2.47
C LEU A 283 -9.34 -5.33 -1.95
N GLY A 284 -9.94 -4.34 -1.28
CA GLY A 284 -11.23 -4.48 -0.62
C GLY A 284 -11.18 -5.44 0.57
N GLY A 285 -12.33 -5.69 1.19
CA GLY A 285 -12.45 -6.67 2.28
C GLY A 285 -12.45 -8.13 1.82
N ALA A 286 -11.94 -8.43 0.61
CA ALA A 286 -11.85 -9.80 0.13
C ALA A 286 -10.82 -10.58 0.97
N GLU A 287 -11.14 -11.84 1.24
CA GLU A 287 -10.52 -12.68 2.28
C GLU A 287 -9.05 -13.08 2.03
N ASP A 288 -8.43 -12.57 0.96
CA ASP A 288 -7.09 -12.95 0.54
C ASP A 288 -6.01 -12.16 1.29
N ARG A 289 -5.11 -12.88 1.98
CA ARG A 289 -3.93 -12.31 2.64
C ARG A 289 -2.94 -11.78 1.60
N ILE A 290 -2.20 -10.70 1.93
CA ILE A 290 -1.12 -10.22 1.09
C ILE A 290 0.13 -11.09 1.30
N GLN A 291 0.47 -11.85 0.28
CA GLN A 291 1.57 -12.81 0.29
C GLN A 291 2.26 -12.84 -1.08
N SER A 292 3.56 -13.10 -1.08
CA SER A 292 4.30 -13.35 -2.32
C SER A 292 3.87 -14.67 -2.97
N VAL A 293 4.09 -14.81 -4.27
CA VAL A 293 3.81 -16.05 -5.01
C VAL A 293 4.48 -17.24 -4.35
N ARG A 294 5.74 -17.08 -3.92
CA ARG A 294 6.48 -18.13 -3.21
C ARG A 294 5.88 -18.49 -1.86
N ALA A 295 5.36 -17.51 -1.12
CA ALA A 295 4.68 -17.79 0.15
C ALA A 295 3.37 -18.55 -0.08
N ARG A 296 2.62 -18.20 -1.14
CA ARG A 296 1.41 -18.92 -1.57
C ARG A 296 1.71 -20.35 -2.01
N GLU A 297 2.77 -20.57 -2.78
CA GLU A 297 3.25 -21.91 -3.16
C GLU A 297 3.54 -22.77 -1.92
N VAL A 298 4.23 -22.20 -0.93
CA VAL A 298 4.53 -22.91 0.32
C VAL A 298 3.27 -23.17 1.15
N ALA A 299 2.29 -22.27 1.11
CA ALA A 299 1.01 -22.43 1.78
C ALA A 299 0.04 -23.39 1.06
N GLY A 300 0.36 -23.81 -0.17
CA GLY A 300 -0.55 -24.59 -1.02
C GLY A 300 -1.71 -23.79 -1.60
N GLU A 301 -1.62 -22.45 -1.58
CA GLU A 301 -2.62 -21.49 -2.05
C GLU A 301 -2.18 -20.81 -3.37
N ALA A 302 -1.27 -21.44 -4.11
CA ALA A 302 -0.85 -20.91 -5.40
C ALA A 302 -2.08 -20.86 -6.33
N PRO A 303 -2.40 -19.69 -6.93
CA PRO A 303 -3.49 -19.61 -7.90
C PRO A 303 -3.23 -20.63 -9.01
N GLU A 304 -4.25 -21.39 -9.40
CA GLU A 304 -4.15 -22.19 -10.62
C GLU A 304 -3.77 -21.24 -11.76
N PRO A 305 -2.80 -21.61 -12.62
CA PRO A 305 -2.38 -20.73 -13.70
C PRO A 305 -3.63 -20.28 -14.46
N VAL A 306 -3.93 -18.98 -14.44
CA VAL A 306 -5.06 -18.41 -15.16
C VAL A 306 -4.82 -18.71 -16.63
N ALA A 307 -5.50 -19.75 -17.12
CA ALA A 307 -5.36 -20.23 -18.47
C ALA A 307 -5.81 -19.10 -19.40
N ARG A 308 -4.85 -18.46 -20.08
CA ARG A 308 -5.13 -17.37 -21.01
C ARG A 308 -6.14 -17.85 -22.05
N ALA A 309 -7.36 -17.32 -22.01
CA ALA A 309 -8.36 -17.61 -23.02
C ALA A 309 -7.79 -17.25 -24.40
N GLU A 310 -7.82 -18.20 -25.33
CA GLU A 310 -7.38 -18.01 -26.70
C GLU A 310 -8.35 -17.04 -27.38
N GLN A 311 -7.84 -15.89 -27.84
CA GLN A 311 -8.66 -14.94 -28.57
C GLN A 311 -8.91 -15.44 -30.00
N GLY A 312 -10.16 -15.42 -30.44
CA GLY A 312 -10.55 -15.83 -31.80
C GLY A 312 -9.94 -14.91 -32.85
N LYS A 313 -9.56 -15.48 -33.99
CA LYS A 313 -9.02 -14.73 -35.15
C LYS A 313 -10.00 -14.79 -36.31
N CYS A 314 -10.22 -13.68 -37.00
CA CYS A 314 -11.08 -13.66 -38.18
C CYS A 314 -10.52 -14.61 -39.25
N PRO A 315 -11.32 -15.56 -39.79
CA PRO A 315 -10.84 -16.51 -40.80
C PRO A 315 -10.46 -15.84 -42.13
N ILE A 316 -10.89 -14.60 -42.37
CA ILE A 316 -10.67 -13.88 -43.63
C ILE A 316 -9.43 -12.98 -43.56
N CYS A 317 -9.27 -12.20 -42.49
CA CYS A 317 -8.19 -11.21 -42.37
C CYS A 317 -7.21 -11.50 -41.23
N SER A 318 -7.40 -12.57 -40.45
CA SER A 318 -6.62 -12.92 -39.25
C SER A 318 -6.61 -11.85 -38.15
N GLY A 319 -7.47 -10.83 -38.23
CA GLY A 319 -7.63 -9.81 -37.21
C GLY A 319 -8.23 -10.36 -35.91
N PRO A 320 -7.95 -9.74 -34.75
CA PRO A 320 -8.49 -10.17 -33.46
C PRO A 320 -10.02 -9.98 -33.42
N THR A 321 -10.72 -10.92 -32.80
CA THR A 321 -12.18 -10.88 -32.65
C THR A 321 -12.59 -10.98 -31.19
N PRO A 322 -13.79 -10.49 -30.83
CA PRO A 322 -14.24 -10.42 -29.43
C PRO A 322 -14.59 -11.78 -28.81
N ALA A 323 -14.62 -12.87 -29.58
CA ALA A 323 -14.80 -14.21 -29.03
C ALA A 323 -13.53 -14.70 -28.33
N ALA A 324 -13.70 -15.35 -27.18
CA ALA A 324 -12.62 -16.00 -26.44
C ALA A 324 -12.94 -17.49 -26.24
N ARG A 325 -11.93 -18.34 -26.40
CA ARG A 325 -12.02 -19.78 -26.11
C ARG A 325 -11.14 -20.12 -24.91
N HIS A 326 -11.76 -20.66 -23.87
CA HIS A 326 -11.08 -21.16 -22.69
C HIS A 326 -10.52 -22.57 -22.94
N GLU A 327 -9.51 -23.02 -22.18
CA GLU A 327 -8.92 -24.36 -22.33
C GLU A 327 -9.91 -25.51 -22.08
N SER A 328 -11.02 -25.24 -21.38
CA SER A 328 -12.16 -26.16 -21.26
C SER A 328 -12.92 -26.41 -22.58
N GLY A 329 -12.52 -25.74 -23.67
CA GLY A 329 -13.21 -25.76 -24.96
C GLY A 329 -14.46 -24.89 -24.99
N ARG A 330 -14.80 -24.21 -23.89
CA ARG A 330 -15.93 -23.28 -23.83
C ARG A 330 -15.59 -21.99 -24.57
N ILE A 331 -16.49 -21.60 -25.46
CA ILE A 331 -16.41 -20.34 -26.21
C ILE A 331 -17.38 -19.35 -25.59
N GLU A 332 -16.88 -18.17 -25.28
CA GLU A 332 -17.67 -17.05 -24.77
C GLU A 332 -17.68 -15.91 -25.78
N VAL A 333 -18.83 -15.25 -25.86
CA VAL A 333 -19.03 -14.07 -26.69
C VAL A 333 -19.68 -12.95 -25.88
N PRO A 334 -19.28 -11.69 -26.12
CA PRO A 334 -19.96 -10.56 -25.52
C PRO A 334 -21.35 -10.38 -26.13
N CYS A 335 -22.24 -9.82 -25.33
CA CYS A 335 -23.53 -9.33 -25.78
C CYS A 335 -23.37 -8.07 -26.65
N SER A 336 -24.47 -7.58 -27.22
CA SER A 336 -24.48 -6.36 -28.05
C SER A 336 -23.88 -5.14 -27.34
N GLU A 337 -23.50 -4.09 -28.07
CA GLU A 337 -22.84 -2.90 -27.49
C GLU A 337 -23.59 -2.23 -26.32
N GLU A 338 -24.90 -2.43 -26.22
CA GLU A 338 -25.74 -1.89 -25.13
C GLU A 338 -25.75 -2.76 -23.85
N CYS A 339 -25.13 -3.95 -23.86
CA CYS A 339 -25.13 -4.90 -22.75
C CYS A 339 -23.73 -5.53 -22.56
N SER A 340 -23.17 -5.44 -21.35
CA SER A 340 -21.81 -5.91 -21.05
C SER A 340 -21.73 -7.40 -20.70
N GLY A 341 -22.85 -8.11 -20.73
CA GLY A 341 -22.90 -9.51 -20.33
C GLY A 341 -22.15 -10.45 -21.29
N LEU A 342 -21.65 -11.55 -20.73
CA LEU A 342 -20.90 -12.59 -21.43
C LEU A 342 -21.65 -13.92 -21.31
N GLY A 343 -21.53 -14.78 -22.32
CA GLY A 343 -22.04 -16.12 -22.21
C GLY A 343 -21.81 -16.99 -23.43
N LYS A 344 -22.45 -18.15 -23.42
CA LYS A 344 -22.32 -19.14 -24.49
C LYS A 344 -23.07 -18.66 -25.74
N PRO A 345 -22.49 -18.79 -26.95
CA PRO A 345 -23.18 -18.46 -28.19
C PRO A 345 -24.55 -19.13 -28.29
N GLY A 346 -25.59 -18.36 -28.63
CA GLY A 346 -26.95 -18.84 -28.76
C GLY A 346 -27.71 -19.08 -27.43
N THR A 347 -27.16 -18.67 -26.29
CA THR A 347 -27.86 -18.66 -25.00
C THR A 347 -28.35 -17.26 -24.64
N THR A 348 -29.28 -17.15 -23.70
CA THR A 348 -29.74 -15.86 -23.17
C THR A 348 -28.67 -15.22 -22.31
N CYS A 349 -28.40 -13.93 -22.54
CA CYS A 349 -27.46 -13.16 -21.76
C CYS A 349 -27.95 -13.03 -20.30
N PRO A 350 -27.13 -13.31 -19.27
CA PRO A 350 -27.56 -13.22 -17.86
C PRO A 350 -27.94 -11.81 -17.41
N GLU A 351 -27.51 -10.76 -18.13
CA GLU A 351 -27.69 -9.37 -17.73
C GLU A 351 -28.88 -8.68 -18.42
N CYS A 352 -29.17 -9.03 -19.68
CA CYS A 352 -30.16 -8.34 -20.50
C CYS A 352 -31.16 -9.27 -21.18
N ASP A 353 -31.12 -10.59 -20.88
CA ASP A 353 -32.00 -11.65 -21.42
C ASP A 353 -32.07 -11.75 -22.96
N THR A 354 -31.25 -10.99 -23.69
CA THR A 354 -31.14 -11.07 -25.15
C THR A 354 -30.34 -12.30 -25.57
N VAL A 355 -30.70 -12.89 -26.71
CA VAL A 355 -29.97 -14.05 -27.25
C VAL A 355 -28.59 -13.63 -27.73
N LEU A 356 -27.55 -14.27 -27.19
CA LEU A 356 -26.17 -14.02 -27.54
C LEU A 356 -25.88 -14.43 -28.99
N PRO A 357 -25.07 -13.64 -29.72
CA PRO A 357 -24.84 -13.85 -31.13
C PRO A 357 -24.16 -15.20 -31.40
N ILE A 358 -24.56 -15.87 -32.48
CA ILE A 358 -23.91 -17.10 -33.00
C ILE A 358 -22.90 -16.80 -34.13
N ARG A 359 -22.87 -15.54 -34.58
CA ARG A 359 -21.99 -15.02 -35.62
C ARG A 359 -21.40 -13.69 -35.17
N ILE A 360 -20.17 -13.42 -35.58
CA ILE A 360 -19.45 -12.20 -35.24
C ILE A 360 -19.13 -11.44 -36.52
N GLU A 361 -19.41 -10.15 -36.50
CA GLU A 361 -18.90 -9.22 -37.48
C GLU A 361 -17.47 -8.82 -37.11
N CYS A 362 -16.51 -9.08 -38.01
CA CYS A 362 -15.13 -8.74 -37.76
C CYS A 362 -14.92 -7.21 -37.75
N PRO A 363 -14.36 -6.61 -36.69
CA PRO A 363 -14.12 -5.16 -36.65
C PRO A 363 -13.12 -4.67 -37.72
N SER A 364 -12.27 -5.55 -38.23
CA SER A 364 -11.21 -5.20 -39.18
C SER A 364 -11.62 -5.29 -40.65
N CYS A 365 -12.59 -6.13 -41.00
CA CYS A 365 -12.99 -6.35 -42.40
C CYS A 365 -14.51 -6.48 -42.61
N SER A 366 -15.31 -6.26 -41.57
CA SER A 366 -16.78 -6.28 -41.60
C SER A 366 -17.39 -7.58 -42.16
N SER A 367 -16.62 -8.68 -42.12
CA SER A 367 -17.12 -9.99 -42.52
C SER A 367 -17.95 -10.61 -41.39
N ASN A 368 -19.10 -11.16 -41.74
CA ASN A 368 -20.00 -11.83 -40.81
C ASN A 368 -19.79 -13.35 -40.88
N THR A 369 -19.05 -13.90 -39.91
CA THR A 369 -18.63 -15.31 -39.87
C THR A 369 -19.11 -16.03 -38.62
N THR A 370 -19.24 -17.35 -38.69
CA THR A 370 -19.69 -18.16 -37.54
C THR A 370 -18.59 -18.24 -36.49
N ILE A 371 -18.93 -18.16 -35.20
CA ILE A 371 -17.94 -18.13 -34.10
C ILE A 371 -16.97 -19.31 -34.14
N VAL A 372 -17.44 -20.49 -34.53
CA VAL A 372 -16.61 -21.69 -34.67
C VAL A 372 -15.45 -21.49 -35.65
N SER A 373 -15.67 -20.74 -36.73
CA SER A 373 -14.64 -20.44 -37.74
C SER A 373 -13.53 -19.51 -37.27
N HIS A 374 -13.69 -18.85 -36.11
CA HIS A 374 -12.64 -17.99 -35.53
C HIS A 374 -11.59 -18.76 -34.73
N PHE A 375 -11.84 -20.04 -34.49
CA PHE A 375 -10.97 -20.94 -33.70
C PHE A 375 -10.51 -22.17 -34.48
N SER A 376 -10.97 -22.31 -35.74
CA SER A 376 -10.50 -23.34 -36.65
C SER A 376 -9.09 -23.01 -37.13
N ARG A 377 -8.13 -23.89 -36.83
CA ARG A 377 -6.79 -23.81 -37.41
C ARG A 377 -6.89 -24.08 -38.92
N PRO A 378 -6.36 -23.22 -39.81
CA PRO A 378 -6.34 -23.47 -41.24
C PRO A 378 -5.48 -24.68 -41.66
N GLU A 379 -4.72 -25.29 -40.75
CA GLU A 379 -3.75 -26.37 -41.04
C GLU A 379 -4.26 -27.76 -40.59
N ALA A 380 -5.48 -28.12 -40.97
CA ALA A 380 -5.95 -29.50 -40.91
C ALA A 380 -6.24 -29.98 -42.33
N TRP A 381 -5.17 -30.17 -43.11
CA TRP A 381 -5.15 -30.87 -44.39
C TRP A 381 -3.96 -31.83 -44.40
#